data_AF-A0A7U4QPY2-F1
#
_entry.id   AF-A0A7U4QPY2-F1
#
_cell.length_a   1.000
_cell.length_b   1.000
_cell.length_c   1.000
_cell.angle_alpha   90.00
_cell.angle_beta   90.00
_cell.angle_gamma   90.00
#
_symmetry.space_group_name_H-M   'P 1'
#
loop_
_entity.id
_entity.type
_entity.pdbx_description
1 polymer ?
#
loop_
_entity_poly.entity_id
_entity_poly.type
_entity_poly.pdbx_seq_one_letter_code
_entity_poly.pdbx_strand_id
1 'polypeptide(L)'
;MTLDWKKSVSACASTVTIQNITDYVDICSVSKSPIDSFYTERNNLLRAITPDYAISNISIPPLVLVGLISLTENYFREVLAGVITICPKAKQKSATKSLNLATAWIGFGEMEKGAFENTSFSDPKTVKKNLNDLVGINISSSNQISTPLDEFGKLCELRHAIVHSAGLLAGKNAVNLELPNSRNSVKIKVGYSELQEAAEVCTALVCAVNIELFINIATKWLKEWPRTPAYQGHNLNPLFKNVWGLFFSEFDQSNGLISDSLSQIKARNQIARTNAS
;
A
#
# COMPACT_ATOMS: atom_id res chain seq x y z
N MET A 1 55.10 -1.23 28.40
CA MET A 1 53.74 -0.91 27.92
C MET A 1 52.75 -1.46 28.92
N THR A 2 51.98 -0.60 29.57
CA THR A 2 50.86 -1.00 30.45
C THR A 2 49.67 -1.41 29.60
N LEU A 3 49.20 -2.64 29.77
CA LEU A 3 48.00 -3.17 29.10
C LEU A 3 46.76 -2.44 29.64
N ASP A 4 45.95 -1.89 28.74
CA ASP A 4 44.67 -1.24 29.07
C ASP A 4 43.51 -2.17 28.72
N TRP A 5 43.00 -2.88 29.73
CA TRP A 5 41.91 -3.85 29.59
C TRP A 5 40.61 -3.22 29.07
N LYS A 6 40.44 -1.89 29.15
CA LYS A 6 39.26 -1.22 28.59
C LYS A 6 39.24 -1.27 27.06
N LYS A 7 40.43 -1.36 26.44
CA LYS A 7 40.61 -1.46 24.98
C LYS A 7 40.60 -2.91 24.47
N SER A 8 40.40 -3.89 25.34
CA SER A 8 40.40 -5.30 24.96
C SER A 8 39.01 -5.84 24.59
N VAL A 9 37.94 -5.04 24.75
CA VAL A 9 36.55 -5.50 24.56
C VAL A 9 35.99 -5.14 23.17
N SER A 10 36.41 -4.00 22.60
CA SER A 10 35.97 -3.57 21.27
C SER A 10 36.99 -2.62 20.62
N ALA A 11 36.80 -2.34 19.33
CA ALA A 11 37.51 -1.25 18.67
C ALA A 11 37.26 0.08 19.41
N CYS A 12 38.21 1.02 19.30
CA CYS A 12 38.04 2.35 19.86
C CYS A 12 36.83 3.04 19.22
N ALA A 13 35.96 3.63 20.05
CA ALA A 13 34.82 4.39 19.56
C ALA A 13 35.30 5.58 18.73
N SER A 14 34.74 5.73 17.53
CA SER A 14 34.93 6.91 16.68
C SER A 14 33.69 7.79 16.70
N THR A 15 33.87 9.10 16.54
CA THR A 15 32.76 10.05 16.33
C THR A 15 32.54 10.21 14.84
N VAL A 16 31.65 9.38 14.28
CA VAL A 16 31.21 9.47 12.89
C VAL A 16 29.89 10.22 12.80
N THR A 17 29.73 11.07 11.78
CA THR A 17 28.48 11.76 11.46
C THR A 17 28.07 11.41 10.04
N ILE A 18 26.76 11.38 9.77
CA ILE A 18 26.28 11.38 8.40
C ILE A 18 26.67 12.70 7.70
N GLN A 19 26.75 12.68 6.38
CA GLN A 19 26.95 13.88 5.56
C GLN A 19 25.65 14.70 5.51
N ASN A 20 25.51 15.61 4.55
CA ASN A 20 24.30 16.38 4.40
C ASN A 20 23.08 15.47 4.17
N ILE A 21 22.08 15.54 5.05
CA ILE A 21 20.87 14.70 4.95
C ILE A 21 20.08 14.96 3.67
N THR A 22 20.22 16.15 3.06
CA THR A 22 19.58 16.49 1.79
C THR A 22 20.07 15.60 0.64
N ASP A 23 21.26 15.01 0.73
CA ASP A 23 21.79 14.14 -0.32
C ASP A 23 21.12 12.74 -0.34
N TYR A 24 20.29 12.43 0.65
CA TYR A 24 19.55 11.17 0.78
C TYR A 24 18.09 11.26 0.30
N VAL A 25 17.65 12.41 -0.22
CA VAL A 25 16.27 12.65 -0.65
C VAL A 25 16.23 13.17 -2.09
N ASP A 26 15.18 12.83 -2.82
CA ASP A 26 14.93 13.33 -4.18
C ASP A 26 13.46 13.75 -4.33
N ILE A 27 13.18 14.69 -5.25
CA ILE A 27 11.84 15.17 -5.53
C ILE A 27 11.19 14.22 -6.55
N CYS A 28 10.13 13.54 -6.12
CA CYS A 28 9.35 12.67 -6.99
C CYS A 28 8.03 13.35 -7.40
N SER A 29 7.72 13.35 -8.71
CA SER A 29 6.42 13.78 -9.22
C SER A 29 5.52 12.57 -9.47
N VAL A 30 4.38 12.49 -8.79
CA VAL A 30 3.39 11.42 -9.00
C VAL A 30 2.27 11.95 -9.91
N SER A 31 2.08 11.37 -11.09
CA SER A 31 1.04 11.79 -12.06
C SER A 31 0.11 10.67 -12.53
N LYS A 32 0.20 9.48 -11.94
CA LYS A 32 -0.59 8.31 -12.35
C LYS A 32 -1.60 7.91 -11.28
N SER A 33 -2.53 7.02 -11.64
CA SER A 33 -3.42 6.40 -10.66
C SER A 33 -2.59 5.63 -9.62
N PRO A 34 -3.07 5.49 -8.37
CA PRO A 34 -2.36 4.75 -7.32
C PRO A 34 -2.01 3.31 -7.72
N ILE A 35 -2.88 2.64 -8.49
CA ILE A 35 -2.62 1.28 -8.97
C ILE A 35 -1.48 1.25 -10.02
N ASP A 36 -1.41 2.23 -10.92
CA ASP A 36 -0.32 2.33 -11.90
C ASP A 36 1.01 2.72 -11.23
N SER A 37 0.98 3.57 -10.21
CA SER A 37 2.14 3.87 -9.37
C SER A 37 2.66 2.61 -8.68
N PHE A 38 1.77 1.81 -8.08
CA PHE A 38 2.11 0.52 -7.49
C PHE A 38 2.77 -0.41 -8.51
N TYR A 39 2.19 -0.57 -9.70
CA TYR A 39 2.76 -1.44 -10.73
C TYR A 39 4.13 -0.99 -11.22
N THR A 40 4.31 0.32 -11.41
CA THR A 40 5.58 0.90 -11.86
C THR A 40 6.69 0.55 -10.86
N GLU A 41 6.48 0.84 -9.58
CA GLU A 41 7.49 0.62 -8.54
C GLU A 41 7.69 -0.87 -8.23
N ARG A 42 6.62 -1.67 -8.23
CA ARG A 42 6.72 -3.13 -8.08
C ARG A 42 7.63 -3.71 -9.17
N ASN A 43 7.41 -3.32 -10.43
CA ASN A 43 8.20 -3.81 -11.54
C ASN A 43 9.66 -3.36 -11.45
N ASN A 44 9.92 -2.15 -10.95
CA ASN A 44 11.28 -1.65 -10.69
C ASN A 44 12.00 -2.52 -9.64
N LEU A 45 11.31 -2.82 -8.53
CA LEU A 45 11.86 -3.68 -7.47
C LEU A 45 12.14 -5.10 -7.96
N LEU A 46 11.20 -5.71 -8.69
CA LEU A 46 11.34 -7.09 -9.17
C LEU A 46 12.41 -7.21 -10.26
N ARG A 47 12.53 -6.22 -11.15
CA ARG A 47 13.55 -6.22 -12.21
C ARG A 47 14.98 -6.22 -11.64
N ALA A 48 15.17 -5.68 -10.45
CA ALA A 48 16.48 -5.65 -9.79
C ALA A 48 16.97 -7.03 -9.33
N ILE A 49 16.11 -8.05 -9.27
CA ILE A 49 16.42 -9.37 -8.73
C ILE A 49 16.25 -10.44 -9.80
N THR A 50 17.33 -11.18 -10.07
CA THR A 50 17.30 -12.41 -10.89
C THR A 50 17.46 -13.65 -9.99
N PRO A 51 17.13 -14.85 -10.48
CA PRO A 51 17.36 -16.09 -9.72
C PRO A 51 18.80 -16.24 -9.22
N ASP A 52 19.79 -16.03 -10.10
CA ASP A 52 21.21 -16.13 -9.75
C ASP A 52 21.64 -15.07 -8.74
N TYR A 53 21.09 -13.85 -8.87
CA TYR A 53 21.35 -12.77 -7.93
C TYR A 53 20.79 -13.08 -6.54
N ALA A 54 19.59 -13.64 -6.45
CA ALA A 54 18.96 -14.01 -5.17
C ALA A 54 19.74 -15.12 -4.45
N ILE A 55 20.29 -16.07 -5.19
CA ILE A 55 21.15 -17.14 -4.64
C ILE A 55 22.47 -16.55 -4.13
N SER A 56 23.08 -15.66 -4.91
CA SER A 56 24.39 -15.06 -4.58
C SER A 56 24.29 -14.04 -3.44
N ASN A 57 23.13 -13.38 -3.27
CA ASN A 57 22.91 -12.28 -2.32
C ASN A 57 21.70 -12.55 -1.41
N ILE A 58 21.83 -13.56 -0.54
CA ILE A 58 20.73 -14.07 0.32
C ILE A 58 20.09 -12.99 1.21
N SER A 59 20.81 -11.91 1.54
CA SER A 59 20.28 -10.81 2.37
C SER A 59 19.39 -9.82 1.61
N ILE A 60 19.43 -9.78 0.29
CA ILE A 60 18.74 -8.76 -0.51
C ILE A 60 17.26 -9.08 -0.77
N PRO A 61 16.85 -10.29 -1.18
CA PRO A 61 15.43 -10.58 -1.41
C PRO A 61 14.50 -10.28 -0.22
N PRO A 62 14.89 -10.55 1.06
CA PRO A 62 14.11 -10.11 2.21
C PRO A 62 13.90 -8.58 2.27
N LEU A 63 14.87 -7.77 1.86
CA LEU A 63 14.73 -6.30 1.81
C LEU A 63 13.80 -5.88 0.66
N VAL A 64 13.83 -6.57 -0.47
CA VAL A 64 12.90 -6.32 -1.58
C VAL A 64 11.47 -6.69 -1.18
N LEU A 65 11.28 -7.77 -0.41
CA LEU A 65 9.99 -8.11 0.20
C LEU A 65 9.45 -6.96 1.08
N VAL A 66 10.30 -6.36 1.92
CA VAL A 66 9.93 -5.18 2.71
C VAL A 66 9.51 -4.02 1.80
N GLY A 67 10.22 -3.81 0.70
CA GLY A 67 9.88 -2.83 -0.33
C GLY A 67 8.48 -3.07 -0.93
N LEU A 68 8.16 -4.30 -1.34
CA LEU A 68 6.84 -4.66 -1.87
C LEU A 68 5.71 -4.36 -0.89
N ILE A 69 5.91 -4.66 0.39
CA ILE A 69 4.92 -4.37 1.45
C ILE A 69 4.74 -2.85 1.59
N SER A 70 5.84 -2.10 1.57
CA SER A 70 5.79 -0.63 1.62
C SER A 70 5.04 -0.02 0.43
N LEU A 71 5.19 -0.58 -0.78
CA LEU A 71 4.44 -0.13 -1.96
C LEU A 71 2.94 -0.39 -1.81
N THR A 72 2.55 -1.56 -1.29
CA THR A 72 1.15 -1.87 -1.00
C THR A 72 0.56 -0.92 0.04
N GLU A 73 1.30 -0.60 1.11
CA GLU A 73 0.86 0.39 2.09
C GLU A 73 0.72 1.79 1.47
N ASN A 74 1.64 2.18 0.59
CA ASN A 74 1.57 3.46 -0.11
C ASN A 74 0.35 3.53 -1.04
N TYR A 75 0.03 2.44 -1.75
CA TYR A 75 -1.21 2.34 -2.54
C TYR A 75 -2.44 2.64 -1.68
N PHE A 76 -2.56 2.05 -0.48
CA PHE A 76 -3.67 2.34 0.43
C PHE A 76 -3.73 3.81 0.82
N ARG A 77 -2.58 4.45 1.12
CA ARG A 77 -2.53 5.87 1.45
C ARG A 77 -3.01 6.73 0.29
N GLU A 78 -2.50 6.48 -0.91
CA GLU A 78 -2.82 7.26 -2.11
C GLU A 78 -4.27 7.09 -2.54
N VAL A 79 -4.78 5.85 -2.61
CA VAL A 79 -6.14 5.59 -3.05
C VAL A 79 -7.17 6.13 -2.05
N LEU A 80 -6.95 5.97 -0.75
CA LEU A 80 -7.87 6.49 0.27
C LEU A 80 -7.82 8.01 0.36
N ALA A 81 -6.64 8.62 0.19
CA ALA A 81 -6.52 10.08 0.08
C ALA A 81 -7.28 10.60 -1.14
N GLY A 82 -7.10 9.98 -2.31
CA GLY A 82 -7.86 10.31 -3.51
C GLY A 82 -9.37 10.16 -3.33
N VAL A 83 -9.82 9.13 -2.60
CA VAL A 83 -11.23 8.94 -2.24
C VAL A 83 -11.74 10.09 -1.36
N ILE A 84 -10.96 10.57 -0.38
CA ILE A 84 -11.32 11.74 0.44
C ILE A 84 -11.48 12.98 -0.42
N THR A 85 -10.57 13.19 -1.39
CA THR A 85 -10.61 14.35 -2.28
C THR A 85 -11.89 14.36 -3.14
N ILE A 86 -12.33 13.22 -3.67
CA ILE A 86 -13.45 13.16 -4.62
C ILE A 86 -14.82 12.88 -3.98
N CYS A 87 -14.89 12.10 -2.89
CA CYS A 87 -16.14 11.63 -2.31
C CYS A 87 -16.57 12.48 -1.11
N PRO A 88 -17.71 13.17 -1.16
CA PRO A 88 -18.13 14.13 -0.13
C PRO A 88 -18.44 13.42 1.20
N LYS A 89 -18.95 12.19 1.15
CA LYS A 89 -19.20 11.37 2.34
C LYS A 89 -17.90 10.87 2.98
N ALA A 90 -16.92 10.46 2.18
CA ALA A 90 -15.60 10.10 2.71
C ALA A 90 -14.92 11.32 3.35
N LYS A 91 -15.01 12.49 2.69
CA LYS A 91 -14.52 13.76 3.22
C LYS A 91 -15.16 14.12 4.56
N GLN A 92 -16.50 14.02 4.66
CA GLN A 92 -17.22 14.23 5.92
C GLN A 92 -16.77 13.27 7.02
N LYS A 93 -16.63 11.98 6.70
CA LYS A 93 -16.16 10.95 7.63
C LYS A 93 -14.71 11.15 8.09
N SER A 94 -13.87 11.76 7.24
CA SER A 94 -12.48 12.10 7.58
C SER A 94 -12.33 13.38 8.39
N ALA A 95 -13.39 14.20 8.54
CA ALA A 95 -13.30 15.52 9.16
C ALA A 95 -12.89 15.49 10.64
N THR A 96 -13.08 14.37 11.32
CA THR A 96 -12.67 14.18 12.72
C THR A 96 -11.25 13.64 12.88
N LYS A 97 -10.57 13.28 11.78
CA LYS A 97 -9.17 12.85 11.84
C LYS A 97 -8.27 14.05 12.11
N SER A 98 -7.35 13.89 13.04
CA SER A 98 -6.30 14.89 13.28
C SER A 98 -5.33 14.93 12.11
N LEU A 99 -5.01 16.14 11.65
CA LEU A 99 -3.97 16.40 10.66
C LEU A 99 -2.77 17.04 11.35
N ASN A 100 -1.57 16.58 11.02
CA ASN A 100 -0.35 17.23 11.45
C ASN A 100 -0.08 18.44 10.54
N LEU A 101 0.18 19.61 11.11
CA LEU A 101 0.56 20.78 10.31
C LEU A 101 1.90 20.57 9.57
N ALA A 102 2.73 19.65 10.04
CA ALA A 102 3.95 19.23 9.33
C ALA A 102 3.65 18.64 7.94
N THR A 103 2.45 18.10 7.69
CA THR A 103 2.04 17.65 6.35
C THR A 103 2.10 18.80 5.33
N ALA A 104 1.83 20.04 5.74
CA ALA A 104 1.93 21.20 4.86
C ALA A 104 3.38 21.61 4.53
N TRP A 105 4.38 21.05 5.23
CA TRP A 105 5.80 21.34 5.00
C TRP A 105 6.31 20.78 3.68
N ILE A 106 5.78 19.63 3.24
CA ILE A 106 6.17 18.96 1.99
C ILE A 106 4.93 18.84 1.11
N GLY A 107 4.71 19.86 0.26
CA GLY A 107 3.67 19.86 -0.77
C GLY A 107 2.25 20.13 -0.23
N PHE A 108 1.73 21.34 -0.49
CA PHE A 108 0.35 21.71 -0.14
C PHE A 108 -0.75 20.88 -0.86
N GLY A 109 -0.38 20.12 -1.90
CA GLY A 109 -1.32 19.36 -2.73
C GLY A 109 -1.73 17.99 -2.19
N GLU A 110 -1.13 17.52 -1.10
CA GLU A 110 -1.34 16.14 -0.59
C GLU A 110 -1.85 16.10 0.87
N MET A 111 -2.60 17.12 1.31
CA MET A 111 -3.09 17.20 2.70
C MET A 111 -3.92 15.99 3.12
N GLU A 112 -4.66 15.38 2.19
CA GLU A 112 -5.46 14.18 2.43
C GLU A 112 -4.59 12.96 2.76
N LYS A 113 -3.34 12.90 2.30
CA LYS A 113 -2.38 11.86 2.73
C LYS A 113 -2.01 12.02 4.20
N GLY A 114 -2.00 13.26 4.71
CA GLY A 114 -1.82 13.60 6.12
C GLY A 114 -2.80 12.87 7.04
N ALA A 115 -4.02 12.57 6.57
CA ALA A 115 -5.03 11.84 7.33
C ALA A 115 -4.62 10.39 7.65
N PHE A 116 -3.55 9.90 7.02
CA PHE A 116 -3.05 8.54 7.18
C PHE A 116 -1.62 8.48 7.71
N GLU A 117 -0.89 9.59 7.92
CA GLU A 117 0.53 9.56 8.36
C GLU A 117 0.77 8.63 9.57
N ASN A 118 -0.13 8.67 10.56
CA ASN A 118 -0.05 7.84 11.77
C ASN A 118 -0.79 6.50 11.66
N THR A 119 -1.26 6.13 10.46
CA THR A 119 -1.95 4.86 10.19
C THR A 119 -0.95 3.88 9.58
N SER A 120 -0.80 2.70 10.19
CA SER A 120 -0.02 1.60 9.61
C SER A 120 -0.95 0.68 8.82
N PHE A 121 -0.76 0.56 7.52
CA PHE A 121 -1.56 -0.34 6.68
C PHE A 121 -1.01 -1.78 6.65
N SER A 122 0.05 -2.03 7.41
CA SER A 122 0.63 -3.34 7.65
C SER A 122 -0.13 -4.24 8.65
N ASP A 123 -1.34 -3.83 9.06
CA ASP A 123 -2.22 -4.63 9.91
C ASP A 123 -3.56 -4.80 9.19
N PRO A 124 -3.96 -6.03 8.82
CA PRO A 124 -5.25 -6.32 8.21
C PRO A 124 -6.44 -5.72 8.96
N LYS A 125 -6.41 -5.66 10.30
CA LYS A 125 -7.50 -5.06 11.08
C LYS A 125 -7.59 -3.56 10.84
N THR A 126 -6.45 -2.89 10.75
CA THR A 126 -6.37 -1.46 10.45
C THR A 126 -6.86 -1.16 9.03
N VAL A 127 -6.54 -2.01 8.05
CA VAL A 127 -7.07 -1.92 6.67
C VAL A 127 -8.59 -2.07 6.67
N LYS A 128 -9.12 -3.16 7.27
CA LYS A 128 -10.57 -3.43 7.38
C LYS A 128 -11.32 -2.26 8.03
N LYS A 129 -10.78 -1.73 9.13
CA LYS A 129 -11.34 -0.59 9.84
C LYS A 129 -11.39 0.67 8.97
N ASN A 130 -10.29 1.06 8.33
CA ASN A 130 -10.27 2.29 7.52
C ASN A 130 -11.20 2.19 6.29
N LEU A 131 -11.26 1.04 5.63
CA LEU A 131 -12.19 0.83 4.51
C LEU A 131 -13.66 0.95 4.93
N ASN A 132 -14.01 0.41 6.09
CA ASN A 132 -15.36 0.52 6.65
C ASN A 132 -15.67 1.96 7.12
N ASP A 133 -14.80 2.53 7.95
CA ASP A 133 -15.04 3.83 8.59
C ASP A 133 -15.14 4.93 7.54
N LEU A 134 -14.23 4.94 6.56
CA LEU A 134 -14.14 5.97 5.53
C LEU A 134 -15.09 5.73 4.35
N VAL A 135 -15.11 4.51 3.81
CA VAL A 135 -15.80 4.19 2.55
C VAL A 135 -17.06 3.35 2.78
N GLY A 136 -17.21 2.71 3.94
CA GLY A 136 -18.37 1.86 4.24
C GLY A 136 -18.29 0.48 3.57
N ILE A 137 -17.09 0.03 3.22
CA ILE A 137 -16.87 -1.34 2.74
C ILE A 137 -16.61 -2.23 3.95
N ASN A 138 -17.51 -3.20 4.18
CA ASN A 138 -17.32 -4.22 5.20
C ASN A 138 -16.65 -5.44 4.58
N ILE A 139 -15.50 -5.84 5.14
CA ILE A 139 -14.76 -7.00 4.65
C ILE A 139 -15.30 -8.28 5.31
N SER A 140 -16.15 -9.00 4.57
CA SER A 140 -16.62 -10.35 4.89
C SER A 140 -15.87 -11.41 4.08
N SER A 141 -15.99 -12.67 4.48
CA SER A 141 -15.40 -13.83 3.79
C SER A 141 -15.90 -14.05 2.35
N SER A 142 -16.90 -13.28 1.91
CA SER A 142 -17.48 -13.35 0.57
C SER A 142 -16.86 -12.36 -0.42
N ASN A 143 -16.05 -11.41 0.04
CA ASN A 143 -15.46 -10.42 -0.84
C ASN A 143 -14.08 -10.85 -1.34
N GLN A 144 -13.66 -10.30 -2.48
CA GLN A 144 -12.39 -10.68 -3.11
C GLN A 144 -11.16 -10.16 -2.34
N ILE A 145 -11.36 -9.28 -1.35
CA ILE A 145 -10.29 -8.68 -0.55
C ILE A 145 -9.85 -9.63 0.58
N SER A 146 -10.75 -10.43 1.15
CA SER A 146 -10.50 -11.13 2.41
C SER A 146 -9.27 -12.02 2.36
N THR A 147 -9.17 -12.89 1.35
CA THR A 147 -8.06 -13.84 1.23
C THR A 147 -6.72 -13.15 0.95
N PRO A 148 -6.59 -12.28 -0.07
CA PRO A 148 -5.34 -11.54 -0.28
C PRO A 148 -4.91 -10.69 0.91
N LEU A 149 -5.86 -10.15 1.67
CA LEU A 149 -5.56 -9.33 2.85
C LEU A 149 -5.03 -10.16 4.02
N ASP A 150 -5.56 -11.35 4.22
CA ASP A 150 -5.08 -12.25 5.27
C ASP A 150 -3.68 -12.80 4.92
N GLU A 151 -3.40 -13.13 3.65
CA GLU A 151 -2.05 -13.49 3.18
C GLU A 151 -1.06 -12.31 3.28
N PHE A 152 -1.49 -11.10 2.92
CA PHE A 152 -0.69 -9.89 3.11
C PHE A 152 -0.36 -9.65 4.60
N GLY A 153 -1.26 -10.02 5.51
CA GLY A 153 -1.01 -10.02 6.95
C GLY A 153 0.19 -10.89 7.34
N LYS A 154 0.34 -12.08 6.74
CA LYS A 154 1.51 -12.94 6.96
C LYS A 154 2.80 -12.29 6.46
N LEU A 155 2.75 -11.65 5.29
CA LEU A 155 3.91 -10.89 4.76
C LEU A 155 4.32 -9.75 5.71
N CYS A 156 3.36 -9.06 6.33
CA CYS A 156 3.64 -8.02 7.32
C CYS A 156 4.30 -8.57 8.59
N GLU A 157 3.94 -9.77 9.04
CA GLU A 157 4.62 -10.44 10.15
C GLU A 157 6.06 -10.84 9.79
N LEU A 158 6.32 -11.23 8.54
CA LEU A 158 7.68 -11.46 8.03
C LEU A 158 8.50 -10.17 8.00
N ARG A 159 7.93 -9.06 7.53
CA ARG A 159 8.56 -7.73 7.55
C ARG A 159 9.03 -7.36 8.95
N HIS A 160 8.19 -7.56 9.97
CA HIS A 160 8.56 -7.24 11.34
C HIS A 160 9.83 -7.97 11.78
N ALA A 161 9.97 -9.26 11.46
CA ALA A 161 11.16 -10.02 11.81
C ALA A 161 12.39 -9.66 10.95
N ILE A 162 12.21 -9.33 9.66
CA ILE A 162 13.29 -8.88 8.78
C ILE A 162 13.88 -7.55 9.30
N VAL A 163 13.03 -6.56 9.57
CA VAL A 163 13.47 -5.18 9.89
C VAL A 163 13.92 -5.05 11.35
N HIS A 164 13.20 -5.63 12.31
CA HIS A 164 13.46 -5.38 13.73
C HIS A 164 14.39 -6.40 14.39
N SER A 165 14.65 -7.54 13.74
CA SER A 165 15.44 -8.64 14.32
C SER A 165 16.50 -9.18 13.37
N ALA A 166 16.92 -8.42 12.35
CA ALA A 166 17.89 -8.86 11.33
C ALA A 166 17.51 -10.20 10.66
N GLY A 167 16.20 -10.43 10.48
CA GLY A 167 15.64 -11.66 9.94
C GLY A 167 15.48 -12.79 10.97
N LEU A 168 15.88 -12.63 12.23
CA LEU A 168 15.64 -13.63 13.28
C LEU A 168 14.17 -13.60 13.69
N LEU A 169 13.54 -14.77 13.69
CA LEU A 169 12.14 -14.91 14.02
C LEU A 169 11.94 -14.92 15.54
N ALA A 170 11.22 -13.94 16.06
CA ALA A 170 10.79 -13.92 17.44
C ALA A 170 9.63 -14.89 17.68
N GLY A 171 9.50 -15.41 18.91
CA GLY A 171 8.45 -16.37 19.25
C GLY A 171 7.02 -15.87 18.98
N LYS A 172 6.75 -14.57 19.19
CA LYS A 172 5.45 -13.98 18.88
C LYS A 172 5.11 -14.07 17.38
N ASN A 173 6.04 -13.71 16.51
CA ASN A 173 5.88 -13.81 15.06
C ASN A 173 5.71 -15.27 14.62
N ALA A 174 6.46 -16.20 15.24
CA ALA A 174 6.34 -17.62 14.96
C ALA A 174 4.94 -18.17 15.27
N VAL A 175 4.34 -17.74 16.39
CA VAL A 175 2.97 -18.10 16.75
C VAL A 175 1.96 -17.50 15.77
N ASN A 176 2.11 -16.22 15.42
CA ASN A 176 1.22 -15.55 14.46
C ASN A 176 1.27 -16.16 13.06
N LEU A 177 2.43 -16.70 12.66
CA LEU A 177 2.66 -17.39 11.39
C LEU A 177 2.38 -18.90 11.47
N GLU A 178 1.95 -19.40 12.63
CA GLU A 178 1.66 -20.83 12.88
C GLU A 178 2.85 -21.76 12.54
N LEU A 179 4.07 -21.29 12.80
CA LEU A 179 5.29 -22.03 12.49
C LEU A 179 5.59 -23.12 13.53
N PRO A 180 6.21 -24.24 13.13
CA PRO A 180 6.56 -25.30 14.06
C PRO A 180 7.57 -24.82 15.10
N ASN A 181 7.48 -25.38 16.31
CA ASN A 181 8.45 -25.08 17.37
C ASN A 181 9.85 -25.57 16.97
N SER A 182 10.87 -24.77 17.28
CA SER A 182 12.27 -25.07 17.03
C SER A 182 13.09 -24.82 18.30
N ARG A 183 14.02 -25.74 18.60
CA ARG A 183 15.01 -25.56 19.68
C ARG A 183 16.09 -24.54 19.33
N ASN A 184 16.27 -24.26 18.04
CA ASN A 184 17.28 -23.33 17.52
C ASN A 184 16.63 -22.05 17.01
N SER A 185 17.37 -20.94 17.03
CA SER A 185 16.95 -19.69 16.40
C SER A 185 16.65 -19.89 14.91
N VAL A 186 15.47 -19.46 14.48
CA VAL A 186 15.03 -19.53 13.08
C VAL A 186 15.27 -18.19 12.41
N LYS A 187 15.80 -18.21 11.20
CA LYS A 187 16.01 -17.01 10.38
C LYS A 187 15.12 -17.07 9.15
N ILE A 188 14.48 -15.96 8.81
CA ILE A 188 13.70 -15.80 7.59
C ILE A 188 14.65 -15.95 6.39
N LYS A 189 14.24 -16.79 5.45
CA LYS A 189 14.85 -16.96 4.15
C LYS A 189 13.80 -16.66 3.10
N VAL A 190 14.11 -15.70 2.23
CA VAL A 190 13.30 -15.37 1.05
C VAL A 190 14.18 -15.62 -0.15
N GLY A 191 13.81 -16.58 -0.99
CA GLY A 191 14.44 -16.82 -2.28
C GLY A 191 13.68 -16.09 -3.40
N TYR A 192 14.05 -16.39 -4.64
CA TYR A 192 13.42 -15.80 -5.80
C TYR A 192 11.94 -16.20 -5.93
N SER A 193 11.62 -17.48 -5.74
CA SER A 193 10.24 -18.01 -5.76
C SER A 193 9.36 -17.32 -4.74
N GLU A 194 9.80 -17.28 -3.48
CA GLU A 194 9.02 -16.70 -2.38
C GLU A 194 8.82 -15.18 -2.58
N LEU A 195 9.77 -14.51 -3.25
CA LEU A 195 9.63 -13.10 -3.62
C LEU A 195 8.55 -12.89 -4.70
N GLN A 196 8.46 -13.77 -5.70
CA GLN A 196 7.40 -13.70 -6.71
C GLN A 196 6.02 -13.95 -6.08
N GLU A 197 5.90 -14.96 -5.21
CA GLU A 197 4.67 -15.24 -4.47
C GLU A 197 4.22 -14.03 -3.65
N ALA A 198 5.14 -13.39 -2.94
CA ALA A 198 4.83 -12.18 -2.19
C ALA A 198 4.36 -11.02 -3.08
N ALA A 199 4.98 -10.85 -4.26
CA ALA A 199 4.56 -9.84 -5.22
C ALA A 199 3.16 -10.11 -5.78
N GLU A 200 2.81 -11.38 -6.01
CA GLU A 200 1.48 -11.80 -6.44
C GLU A 200 0.44 -11.54 -5.36
N VAL A 201 0.72 -11.85 -4.09
CA VAL A 201 -0.17 -11.53 -2.96
C VAL A 201 -0.43 -10.03 -2.86
N CYS A 202 0.63 -9.21 -2.90
CA CYS A 202 0.50 -7.75 -2.90
C CYS A 202 -0.32 -7.25 -4.10
N THR A 203 -0.06 -7.77 -5.29
CA THR A 203 -0.78 -7.40 -6.52
C THR A 203 -2.26 -7.77 -6.43
N ALA A 204 -2.58 -8.99 -6.02
CA ALA A 204 -3.94 -9.46 -5.87
C ALA A 204 -4.72 -8.60 -4.87
N LEU A 205 -4.11 -8.23 -3.74
CA LEU A 205 -4.73 -7.35 -2.76
C LEU A 205 -5.01 -5.95 -3.34
N VAL A 206 -4.02 -5.34 -4.01
CA VAL A 206 -4.18 -4.03 -4.64
C VAL A 206 -5.33 -4.06 -5.65
N CYS A 207 -5.36 -5.04 -6.55
CA CYS A 207 -6.41 -5.20 -7.55
C CYS A 207 -7.79 -5.39 -6.92
N ALA A 208 -7.91 -6.31 -5.96
CA ALA A 208 -9.17 -6.58 -5.28
C ALA A 208 -9.73 -5.32 -4.59
N VAL A 209 -8.87 -4.59 -3.88
CA VAL A 209 -9.25 -3.33 -3.22
C VAL A 209 -9.62 -2.26 -4.24
N ASN A 210 -8.86 -2.14 -5.35
CA ASN A 210 -9.11 -1.16 -6.39
C ASN A 210 -10.49 -1.36 -7.03
N ILE A 211 -10.83 -2.60 -7.36
CA ILE A 211 -12.12 -2.97 -7.96
C ILE A 211 -13.27 -2.69 -7.00
N GLU A 212 -13.18 -3.15 -5.75
CA GLU A 212 -14.23 -2.96 -4.74
C GLU A 212 -14.45 -1.48 -4.40
N LEU A 213 -13.36 -0.70 -4.29
CA LEU A 213 -13.44 0.74 -4.11
C LEU A 213 -14.09 1.42 -5.33
N PHE A 214 -13.70 1.05 -6.55
CA PHE A 214 -14.30 1.59 -7.75
C PHE A 214 -15.81 1.32 -7.78
N ILE A 215 -16.24 0.09 -7.53
CA ILE A 215 -17.67 -0.29 -7.47
C ILE A 215 -18.41 0.56 -6.42
N ASN A 216 -17.86 0.66 -5.20
CA ASN A 216 -18.49 1.43 -4.13
C ASN A 216 -18.60 2.92 -4.48
N ILE A 217 -17.51 3.53 -4.94
CA ILE A 217 -17.45 4.96 -5.25
C ILE A 217 -18.28 5.30 -6.47
N ALA A 218 -18.26 4.47 -7.53
CA ALA A 218 -19.11 4.64 -8.70
C ALA A 218 -20.61 4.56 -8.35
N THR A 219 -20.98 3.62 -7.47
CA THR A 219 -22.36 3.50 -6.97
C THR A 219 -22.79 4.76 -6.22
N LYS A 220 -21.93 5.30 -5.35
CA LYS A 220 -22.19 6.54 -4.61
C LYS A 220 -22.24 7.77 -5.52
N TRP A 221 -21.36 7.83 -6.52
CA TRP A 221 -21.36 8.87 -7.53
C TRP A 221 -22.72 8.98 -8.22
N LEU A 222 -23.35 7.85 -8.56
CA LEU A 222 -24.66 7.85 -9.21
C LEU A 222 -25.81 8.12 -8.21
N LYS A 223 -25.83 7.40 -7.08
CA LYS A 223 -27.01 7.32 -6.19
C LYS A 223 -27.04 8.36 -5.07
N GLU A 224 -25.88 8.81 -4.61
CA GLU A 224 -25.75 9.63 -3.41
C GLU A 224 -25.28 11.05 -3.70
N TRP A 225 -24.22 11.21 -4.51
CA TRP A 225 -23.57 12.51 -4.75
C TRP A 225 -24.53 13.61 -5.22
N PRO A 226 -25.48 13.38 -6.14
CA PRO A 226 -26.43 14.41 -6.58
C PRO A 226 -27.33 14.93 -5.46
N ARG A 227 -27.48 14.16 -4.38
CA ARG A 227 -28.30 14.48 -3.20
C ARG A 227 -27.48 15.07 -2.06
N THR A 228 -26.16 15.18 -2.21
CA THR A 228 -25.29 15.81 -1.21
C THR A 228 -25.19 17.31 -1.45
N PRO A 229 -25.14 18.15 -0.40
CA PRO A 229 -24.98 19.60 -0.57
C PRO A 229 -23.72 19.99 -1.36
N ALA A 230 -22.67 19.16 -1.33
CA ALA A 230 -21.42 19.43 -2.04
C ALA A 230 -21.55 19.35 -3.57
N TYR A 231 -22.46 18.54 -4.10
CA TYR A 231 -22.59 18.28 -5.55
C TYR A 231 -24.03 18.40 -6.06
N GLN A 232 -24.95 18.93 -5.25
CA GLN A 232 -26.31 19.18 -5.68
C GLN A 232 -26.32 20.20 -6.82
N GLY A 233 -26.93 19.84 -7.96
CA GLY A 233 -26.96 20.67 -9.15
C GLY A 233 -25.65 20.71 -9.97
N HIS A 234 -24.60 19.99 -9.55
CA HIS A 234 -23.35 19.90 -10.31
C HIS A 234 -23.48 18.91 -11.48
N ASN A 235 -22.68 19.14 -12.52
CA ASN A 235 -22.52 18.19 -13.60
C ASN A 235 -21.75 16.95 -13.10
N LEU A 236 -22.37 15.77 -13.20
CA LEU A 236 -21.76 14.52 -12.73
C LEU A 236 -20.66 13.99 -13.66
N ASN A 237 -20.57 14.47 -14.90
CA ASN A 237 -19.62 13.98 -15.90
C ASN A 237 -18.15 14.29 -15.53
N PRO A 238 -17.78 15.54 -15.18
CA PRO A 238 -16.44 15.82 -14.66
C PRO A 238 -16.12 15.06 -13.37
N LEU A 239 -17.12 14.89 -12.49
CA LEU A 239 -16.95 14.15 -11.24
C LEU A 239 -16.63 12.67 -11.51
N PHE A 240 -17.29 12.04 -12.49
CA PHE A 240 -16.96 10.68 -12.89
C PHE A 240 -15.56 10.58 -13.52
N LYS A 241 -15.10 11.62 -14.23
CA LYS A 241 -13.72 11.65 -14.75
C LYS A 241 -12.69 11.51 -13.62
N ASN A 242 -12.95 12.15 -12.48
CA ASN A 242 -12.07 12.03 -11.32
C ASN A 242 -12.14 10.63 -10.69
N VAL A 243 -13.34 10.03 -10.60
CA VAL A 243 -13.49 8.63 -10.17
C VAL A 243 -12.70 7.70 -11.10
N TRP A 244 -12.88 7.85 -12.41
CA TRP A 244 -12.16 7.04 -13.40
C TRP A 244 -10.65 7.22 -13.29
N GLY A 245 -10.16 8.45 -13.25
CA GLY A 245 -8.72 8.73 -13.14
C GLY A 245 -8.08 8.20 -11.85
N LEU A 246 -8.85 8.05 -10.77
CA LEU A 246 -8.35 7.50 -9.51
C LEU A 246 -8.16 5.98 -9.57
N PHE A 247 -9.02 5.25 -10.27
CA PHE A 247 -9.04 3.77 -10.22
C PHE A 247 -8.62 3.07 -11.51
N PHE A 248 -8.63 3.77 -12.64
CA PHE A 248 -8.28 3.18 -13.93
C PHE A 248 -6.77 2.88 -14.00
N SER A 249 -6.45 1.70 -14.53
CA SER A 249 -5.10 1.19 -14.69
C SER A 249 -4.73 1.20 -16.16
N GLU A 250 -3.84 2.12 -16.55
CA GLU A 250 -3.26 2.14 -17.90
C GLU A 250 -2.35 0.92 -18.12
N PHE A 251 -1.70 0.44 -17.06
CA PHE A 251 -0.89 -0.77 -17.10
C PHE A 251 -1.75 -1.99 -17.47
N ASP A 252 -2.87 -2.22 -16.78
CA ASP A 252 -3.71 -3.40 -17.06
C ASP A 252 -4.34 -3.31 -18.45
N GLN A 253 -4.73 -2.11 -18.88
CA GLN A 253 -5.26 -1.87 -20.22
C GLN A 253 -4.23 -2.17 -21.31
N SER A 254 -2.99 -1.72 -21.15
CA SER A 254 -1.92 -1.93 -22.14
C SER A 254 -1.42 -3.38 -22.19
N ASN A 255 -1.57 -4.13 -21.10
CA ASN A 255 -1.19 -5.54 -21.02
C ASN A 255 -2.37 -6.50 -21.27
N GLY A 256 -3.56 -6.00 -21.60
CA GLY A 256 -4.73 -6.84 -21.89
C GLY A 256 -5.28 -7.61 -20.67
N LEU A 257 -5.04 -7.10 -19.46
CA LEU A 257 -5.46 -7.73 -18.20
C LEU A 257 -6.89 -7.34 -17.79
N ILE A 258 -7.48 -6.34 -18.44
CA ILE A 258 -8.88 -5.96 -18.25
C ILE A 258 -9.77 -6.82 -19.14
N SER A 259 -10.53 -7.73 -18.54
CA SER A 259 -11.38 -8.69 -19.25
C SER A 259 -12.41 -8.02 -20.18
N ASP A 260 -13.08 -6.97 -19.68
CA ASP A 260 -14.09 -6.21 -20.42
C ASP A 260 -13.68 -4.74 -20.53
N SER A 261 -12.74 -4.45 -21.43
CA SER A 261 -12.23 -3.09 -21.63
C SER A 261 -13.32 -2.15 -22.14
N LEU A 262 -13.59 -1.11 -21.35
CA LEU A 262 -14.52 -0.03 -21.68
C LEU A 262 -13.79 1.31 -21.65
N SER A 263 -14.17 2.22 -22.55
CA SER A 263 -13.76 3.62 -22.40
C SER A 263 -14.49 4.24 -21.22
N GLN A 264 -13.91 5.28 -20.62
CA GLN A 264 -14.51 6.07 -19.53
C GLN A 264 -15.99 6.42 -19.81
N ILE A 265 -16.31 6.86 -21.03
CA ILE A 265 -17.67 7.25 -21.42
C ILE A 265 -18.60 6.03 -21.45
N LYS A 266 -18.15 4.89 -21.98
CA LYS A 266 -18.93 3.66 -22.04
C LYS A 266 -19.18 3.10 -20.63
N ALA A 267 -18.16 3.06 -19.78
CA ALA A 267 -18.28 2.62 -18.38
C ALA A 267 -19.30 3.48 -17.62
N ARG A 268 -19.19 4.81 -17.71
CA ARG A 268 -20.17 5.74 -17.10
C ARG A 268 -21.59 5.45 -17.55
N ASN A 269 -21.80 5.33 -18.87
CA ASN A 269 -23.11 5.10 -19.44
C ASN A 269 -23.68 3.73 -19.02
N GLN A 270 -22.83 2.71 -18.91
CA GLN A 270 -23.23 1.39 -18.44
C GLN A 270 -23.65 1.42 -16.97
N ILE A 271 -22.87 2.08 -16.10
CA ILE A 271 -23.23 2.26 -14.68
C ILE A 271 -24.58 2.97 -14.55
N ALA A 272 -24.82 4.03 -15.34
CA ALA A 272 -26.10 4.71 -15.35
C ALA A 272 -27.24 3.82 -15.87
N ARG A 273 -26.99 3.03 -16.93
CA ARG A 273 -27.98 2.13 -17.54
C ARG A 273 -28.37 0.98 -16.62
N THR A 274 -27.42 0.41 -15.88
CA THR A 274 -27.70 -0.66 -14.91
C THR A 274 -28.08 -0.12 -13.54
N ASN A 275 -28.19 1.20 -13.35
CA ASN A 275 -28.42 1.81 -12.04
C ASN A 275 -27.42 1.31 -10.97
N ALA A 276 -26.16 1.10 -11.37
CA ALA A 276 -25.10 0.53 -10.54
C ALA A 276 -25.54 -0.76 -9.81
N SER A 277 -26.22 -1.67 -10.52
CA SER A 277 -26.44 -3.07 -10.15
C SER A 277 -25.70 -4.00 -11.10
#